data_AF-A0AAW2VL99-F1
#
_entry.id   AF-A0AAW2VL99-F1
#
_cell.length_a   1.000
_cell.length_b   1.000
_cell.length_c   1.000
_cell.angle_alpha   90.00
_cell.angle_beta   90.00
_cell.angle_gamma   90.00
#
_symmetry.space_group_name_H-M   'P 1'
#
loop_
_entity.id
_entity.type
_entity.pdbx_description
1 polymer ?
#
loop_
_entity_poly.entity_id
_entity_poly.type
_entity_poly.pdbx_seq_one_letter_code
_entity_poly.pdbx_strand_id
1 'polypeptide(L)'
;MYMAYGWPQVIPLEAPNCVSTQQIVYLKVVNRLLLVVSPTHVELWSSSQHRVRLGKYKRDGDSIRKEGENLRAVWSPDTKLIAVLVSIELLDKMEAFRA
;
A
#
# COMPACT_ATOMS: atom_id res chain seq x y z
N MET A 1 -5.89 25.21 19.04
CA MET A 1 -5.34 24.08 18.25
C MET A 1 -3.95 24.49 17.77
N TYR A 2 -2.89 23.81 18.23
CA TYR A 2 -1.53 24.04 17.70
C TYR A 2 -1.29 23.03 16.58
N MET A 3 -1.35 23.48 15.33
CA MET A 3 -0.74 22.75 14.21
C MET A 3 0.77 22.92 14.38
N ALA A 4 1.50 21.84 14.67
CA ALA A 4 2.95 21.90 14.67
C ALA A 4 3.41 22.10 13.21
N TYR A 5 3.85 23.32 12.88
CA TYR A 5 4.46 23.65 11.59
C TYR A 5 5.88 23.06 11.53
N GLY A 6 5.96 21.74 11.50
CA GLY A 6 7.19 21.02 11.16
C GLY A 6 7.20 20.69 9.67
N TRP A 7 8.40 20.56 9.08
CA TRP A 7 8.55 19.99 7.74
C TRP A 7 7.96 18.58 7.73
N PRO A 8 6.98 18.27 6.86
CA PRO A 8 6.45 16.91 6.81
C PRO A 8 7.58 15.98 6.38
N GLN A 9 7.87 14.97 7.21
CA GLN A 9 8.84 13.94 6.87
C GLN A 9 8.31 13.16 5.66
N VAL A 10 8.87 13.46 4.49
CA VAL A 10 8.49 12.85 3.21
C VAL A 10 8.92 11.39 3.23
N ILE A 11 7.99 10.49 2.95
CA ILE A 11 8.31 9.08 2.74
C ILE A 11 8.69 8.95 1.27
N PRO A 12 9.94 8.56 0.93
CA PRO A 12 10.34 8.38 -0.46
C PRO A 12 9.71 7.09 -0.98
N LEU A 13 8.47 7.19 -1.43
CA LEU A 13 7.84 6.17 -2.26
C LEU A 13 8.60 6.12 -3.59
N GLU A 14 8.78 4.93 -4.15
CA GLU A 14 9.41 4.80 -5.46
C GLU A 14 8.60 5.59 -6.48
N ALA A 15 9.24 6.58 -7.11
CA ALA A 15 8.66 7.30 -8.23
C ALA A 15 8.43 6.30 -9.36
N PRO A 16 7.18 6.04 -9.76
CA PRO A 16 6.94 5.11 -10.84
C PRO A 16 7.23 5.78 -12.19
N ASN A 17 7.59 4.97 -13.18
CA ASN A 17 7.86 5.43 -14.55
C ASN A 17 6.64 6.08 -15.24
N CYS A 18 5.44 6.02 -14.65
CA CYS A 18 4.20 6.58 -15.19
C CYS A 18 3.42 7.38 -14.12
N VAL A 19 2.80 8.49 -14.52
CA VAL A 19 2.10 9.41 -13.59
C VAL A 19 0.84 8.77 -12.98
N SER A 20 0.18 7.83 -13.67
CA SER A 20 -1.02 7.14 -13.15
C SER A 20 -0.73 6.27 -11.91
N THR A 21 0.49 5.77 -11.78
CA THR A 21 0.91 4.90 -10.69
C THR A 21 1.30 5.63 -9.39
N GLN A 22 1.22 6.97 -9.37
CA GLN A 22 1.52 7.79 -8.19
C GLN A 22 0.35 7.86 -7.19
N GLN A 23 -0.80 7.27 -7.52
CA GLN A 23 -1.97 7.31 -6.66
C GLN A 23 -1.81 6.35 -5.48
N ILE A 24 -1.92 6.86 -4.26
CA ILE A 24 -2.06 6.02 -3.07
C ILE A 24 -3.53 5.62 -2.97
N VAL A 25 -3.78 4.33 -3.09
CA VAL A 25 -5.13 3.73 -3.07
C VAL A 25 -5.57 3.49 -1.63
N TYR A 26 -4.63 3.13 -0.74
CA TYR A 26 -4.91 2.92 0.67
C TYR A 26 -3.71 3.31 1.53
N LEU A 27 -3.99 4.01 2.63
CA LEU A 27 -3.02 4.40 3.63
C LEU A 27 -3.60 4.15 5.03
N LYS A 28 -2.95 3.32 5.83
CA LYS A 28 -3.37 3.10 7.23
C LYS A 28 -2.19 2.80 8.14
N VAL A 29 -2.21 3.40 9.32
CA VAL A 29 -1.31 3.08 10.43
C VAL A 29 -2.01 2.14 11.41
N VAL A 30 -1.40 0.99 11.70
CA VAL A 30 -1.89 -0.01 12.65
C VAL A 30 -0.70 -0.63 13.38
N ASN A 31 -0.75 -0.78 14.70
CA ASN A 31 0.27 -1.51 15.47
C ASN A 31 1.74 -1.12 15.16
N ARG A 32 2.01 0.18 15.04
CA ARG A 32 3.33 0.74 14.67
C ARG A 32 3.80 0.40 13.24
N LEU A 33 2.90 -0.11 12.40
CA LEU A 33 3.11 -0.35 10.98
C LEU A 33 2.30 0.66 10.18
N LEU A 34 2.88 1.13 9.08
CA LEU A 34 2.23 1.96 8.08
C LEU A 34 2.12 1.12 6.80
N LEU A 35 0.89 0.86 6.36
CA LEU A 35 0.62 0.23 5.08
C LEU A 35 0.37 1.30 4.03
N VAL A 36 1.09 1.19 2.92
CA VAL A 36 0.89 1.99 1.71
C VAL A 36 0.54 1.04 0.58
N VAL A 37 -0.61 1.25 -0.05
CA VAL A 37 -1.03 0.48 -1.23
C VAL A 37 -1.14 1.40 -2.42
N SER A 38 -0.44 1.03 -3.47
CA SER A 38 -0.45 1.68 -4.78
C SER A 38 -1.06 0.71 -5.81
N PRO A 39 -1.45 1.18 -7.01
CA PRO A 39 -2.06 0.34 -8.04
C PRO A 39 -1.23 -0.90 -8.41
N THR A 40 0.09 -0.81 -8.33
CA THR A 40 1.02 -1.84 -8.81
C THR A 40 1.84 -2.51 -7.71
N HIS A 41 1.81 -1.98 -6.49
CA HIS A 41 2.66 -2.46 -5.41
C HIS A 41 2.08 -2.15 -4.03
N VAL A 42 2.54 -2.90 -3.05
CA VAL A 42 2.21 -2.77 -1.64
C VAL A 42 3.51 -2.58 -0.87
N GLU A 43 3.55 -1.60 0.02
CA GLU A 43 4.69 -1.34 0.89
C GLU A 43 4.28 -1.30 2.36
N LEU A 44 5.06 -1.98 3.19
CA LEU A 44 4.93 -1.98 4.63
C LEU A 44 6.10 -1.21 5.23
N TRP A 45 5.80 -0.24 6.06
CA TRP A 45 6.76 0.64 6.71
C TRP A 45 6.60 0.56 8.23
N SER A 46 7.66 0.81 8.98
CA SER A 46 7.53 1.15 10.39
C SER A 46 6.91 2.54 10.51
N SER A 47 6.06 2.75 11.50
CA SER A 47 5.50 4.08 11.82
C SER A 47 6.27 4.77 12.95
N SER A 48 7.45 4.26 13.30
CA SER A 48 8.35 4.89 14.28
C SER A 48 8.99 6.14 13.68
N GLN A 49 9.74 6.89 14.50
CA GLN A 49 10.36 8.16 14.11
C GLN A 49 11.21 8.08 12.82
N HIS A 50 11.84 6.93 12.56
CA HIS A 50 12.71 6.74 11.39
C HIS A 50 12.01 6.17 10.16
N ARG A 51 10.73 5.79 10.24
CA ARG A 51 9.89 5.29 9.13
C ARG A 51 10.66 4.42 8.12
N VAL A 52 11.03 3.22 8.56
CA VAL A 52 11.86 2.28 7.80
C VAL A 52 10.98 1.36 6.98
N ARG A 53 11.33 1.11 5.70
CA ARG A 53 10.61 0.15 4.85
C ARG A 53 10.90 -1.26 5.35
N LEU A 54 9.86 -1.97 5.77
CA LEU A 54 9.94 -3.34 6.29
C LEU A 54 9.73 -4.38 5.19
N GLY A 55 8.90 -4.05 4.20
CA GLY A 55 8.60 -4.96 3.10
C GLY A 55 8.04 -4.23 1.90
N LYS A 56 8.26 -4.82 0.73
CA LYS A 56 7.69 -4.36 -0.54
C LYS A 56 7.30 -5.56 -1.38
N TYR A 57 6.06 -5.54 -1.85
CA TYR A 57 5.56 -6.48 -2.84
C TYR A 57 5.19 -5.71 -4.10
N LYS A 58 5.89 -5.99 -5.20
CA LYS A 58 5.62 -5.38 -6.50
C LYS A 58 4.99 -6.43 -7.39
N ARG A 59 3.81 -6.14 -7.92
CA ARG A 59 3.14 -7.00 -8.90
C ARG A 59 3.91 -6.92 -10.23
N ASP A 60 4.08 -8.07 -10.87
CA ASP A 60 4.63 -8.13 -12.22
C ASP A 60 3.62 -7.58 -13.25
N GLY A 61 4.14 -7.14 -14.40
CA GLY A 61 3.31 -6.51 -15.43
C GLY A 61 2.26 -7.46 -16.01
N ASP A 62 2.56 -8.75 -16.09
CA ASP A 62 1.62 -9.74 -16.60
C ASP A 62 0.46 -9.98 -15.63
N SER A 63 0.74 -10.02 -14.32
CA SER A 63 -0.27 -10.12 -13.25
C SER A 63 -1.14 -8.86 -13.18
N ILE A 64 -0.59 -7.67 -13.42
CA ILE A 64 -1.40 -6.45 -13.49
C ILE A 64 -2.32 -6.48 -14.72
N ARG A 65 -1.82 -6.94 -15.88
CA ARG A 65 -2.64 -7.05 -17.10
C ARG A 65 -3.71 -8.13 -16.99
N LYS A 66 -3.43 -9.22 -16.27
CA LYS A 66 -4.33 -10.36 -16.11
C LYS A 66 -5.32 -10.24 -14.97
N GLU A 67 -5.00 -9.50 -13.91
CA GLU A 67 -5.83 -9.44 -12.69
C GLU A 67 -6.25 -8.01 -12.33
N GLY A 68 -5.69 -7.02 -13.02
CA GLY A 68 -5.95 -5.61 -12.77
C GLY A 68 -5.02 -4.99 -11.72
N GLU A 69 -5.18 -3.68 -11.59
CA GLU A 69 -4.54 -2.86 -10.55
C GLU A 69 -5.24 -3.01 -9.19
N ASN A 70 -4.50 -2.75 -8.12
CA ASN A 70 -5.03 -2.70 -6.76
C ASN A 70 -6.00 -1.52 -6.59
N LEU A 71 -7.21 -1.78 -6.10
CA LEU A 71 -8.28 -0.80 -5.91
C LEU A 71 -8.58 -0.48 -4.45
N ARG A 72 -8.41 -1.45 -3.54
CA ARG A 72 -8.60 -1.27 -2.10
C ARG A 72 -7.74 -2.24 -1.34
N ALA A 73 -7.49 -1.92 -0.07
CA ALA A 73 -6.97 -2.87 0.89
C ALA A 73 -7.74 -2.79 2.20
N VAL A 74 -7.81 -3.92 2.89
CA VAL A 74 -8.38 -4.02 4.23
C VAL A 74 -7.49 -4.88 5.10
N TRP A 75 -7.28 -4.44 6.34
CA TRP A 75 -6.65 -5.27 7.34
C TRP A 75 -7.66 -6.26 7.91
N SER A 76 -7.21 -7.49 8.11
CA SER A 76 -7.89 -8.44 9.00
C SER A 76 -8.13 -7.82 10.38
N PRO A 77 -9.19 -8.23 11.10
CA PRO A 77 -9.49 -7.73 12.43
C PRO A 77 -8.35 -7.95 13.44
N ASP A 78 -7.59 -9.04 13.27
CA ASP A 78 -6.44 -9.37 14.12
C ASP A 78 -5.13 -8.71 13.67
N THR A 79 -5.18 -7.90 12.60
CA THR A 79 -4.07 -7.11 12.04
C THR A 79 -2.89 -7.94 11.52
N LYS A 80 -3.06 -9.24 11.28
CA LYS A 80 -1.98 -10.12 10.80
C LYS A 80 -1.95 -10.28 9.28
N LEU A 81 -3.12 -10.14 8.66
CA LEU A 81 -3.31 -10.28 7.23
C LEU A 81 -3.82 -8.98 6.61
N ILE A 82 -3.41 -8.73 5.38
CA ILE A 82 -3.89 -7.65 4.53
C ILE A 82 -4.56 -8.29 3.34
N ALA A 83 -5.80 -7.95 3.06
CA ALA A 83 -6.48 -8.35 1.85
C ALA A 83 -6.48 -7.18 0.86
N VAL A 84 -6.07 -7.43 -0.38
CA VAL A 84 -6.07 -6.44 -1.47
C VAL A 84 -7.09 -6.85 -2.53
N LEU A 85 -7.94 -5.90 -2.91
CA LEU A 85 -8.91 -6.03 -3.99
C LEU A 85 -8.30 -5.48 -5.29
N VAL A 86 -8.43 -6.23 -6.38
CA VAL A 86 -7.94 -5.87 -7.72
C VAL A 86 -9.08 -5.65 -8.71
N SER A 87 -8.81 -4.94 -9.80
CA SER A 87 -9.84 -4.35 -10.69
C SER A 87 -10.49 -5.26 -11.73
N ILE A 88 -10.12 -6.53 -11.90
CA ILE A 88 -10.61 -7.26 -13.07
C ILE A 88 -12.12 -7.58 -13.06
N GLU A 89 -12.74 -7.33 -14.21
CA GLU A 89 -14.19 -7.27 -14.49
C GLU A 89 -14.99 -8.59 -14.44
N LEU A 90 -14.48 -9.69 -13.85
CA LEU A 90 -15.31 -10.92 -13.79
C LEU A 90 -15.26 -11.80 -12.53
N LEU A 91 -14.45 -11.49 -11.51
CA LEU A 91 -14.61 -12.10 -10.19
C LEU A 91 -13.73 -11.36 -9.18
N ASP A 92 -14.30 -10.82 -8.10
CA ASP A 92 -13.59 -10.15 -7.00
C ASP A 92 -12.56 -11.10 -6.36
N LYS A 93 -11.33 -11.11 -6.88
CA LYS A 93 -10.22 -11.89 -6.33
C LYS A 93 -9.60 -11.11 -5.17
N MET A 94 -9.62 -11.71 -3.96
CA MET A 94 -8.91 -11.17 -2.79
C MET A 94 -7.57 -11.88 -2.62
N GLU A 95 -6.49 -11.11 -2.53
CA GLU A 95 -5.16 -11.65 -2.22
C GLU A 95 -4.77 -11.30 -0.78
N ALA A 96 -4.39 -12.33 -0.01
CA ALA A 96 -3.99 -12.19 1.39
C ALA A 96 -2.47 -12.11 1.53
N PHE A 97 -1.97 -11.03 2.10
CA PHE A 97 -0.57 -10.83 2.46
C PHE A 97 -0.40 -10.96 3.96
N ARG A 98 0.70 -11.61 4.39
CA ARG A 98 1.08 -11.72 5.79
C ARG A 98 1.99 -10.54 6.16
N ALA A 99 1.62 -9.83 7.23
CA ALA A 99 2.40 -8.73 7.80
C ALA A 99 3.43 -9.22 8.82
#